data_AF-A0A815X3K2-F1
#
_entry.id   AF-A0A815X3K2-F1
#
_cell.length_a   1.000
_cell.length_b   1.000
_cell.length_c   1.000
_cell.angle_alpha   90.00
_cell.angle_beta   90.00
_cell.angle_gamma   90.00
#
_symmetry.space_group_name_H-M   'P 1'
#
loop_
_entity.id
_entity.type
_entity.pdbx_description
1 polymer ?
#
loop_
_entity_poly.entity_id
_entity_poly.type
_entity_poly.pdbx_seq_one_letter_code
_entity_poly.pdbx_strand_id
1 'polypeptide(L)'
;MMNLYDDDAESRELLRGFMGLALLPIDCIQEGYEILKQRVTTSSQAKQLNAFVSYFEHEWMYVFKPSTWSVNKNTWRTNNHAEGKITFSNSFNASL
;
A
#
# COMPACT_ATOMS: atom_id res chain seq x y z
N MET A 1 -26.73 1.63 -0.85
CA MET A 1 -25.39 2.13 -1.19
C MET A 1 -24.60 0.93 -1.66
N MET A 2 -24.10 0.91 -2.89
CA MET A 2 -23.34 -0.22 -3.44
C MET A 2 -21.95 -0.27 -2.80
N ASN A 3 -21.54 -1.44 -2.31
CA ASN A 3 -20.21 -1.70 -1.81
C ASN A 3 -19.32 -2.14 -2.98
N LEU A 4 -18.39 -1.27 -3.38
CA LEU A 4 -17.49 -1.53 -4.51
C LEU A 4 -16.69 -2.84 -4.38
N TYR A 5 -16.36 -3.26 -3.17
CA TYR A 5 -15.50 -4.42 -2.97
C TYR A 5 -16.30 -5.73 -2.99
N ASP A 6 -17.50 -5.73 -2.40
CA ASP A 6 -18.32 -6.94 -2.28
C ASP A 6 -19.17 -7.16 -3.54
N ASP A 7 -19.73 -6.07 -4.08
CA ASP A 7 -20.79 -6.12 -5.09
C ASP A 7 -20.28 -6.04 -6.53
N ASP A 8 -19.03 -5.60 -6.77
CA ASP A 8 -18.46 -5.46 -8.12
C ASP A 8 -17.07 -6.11 -8.26
N ALA A 9 -16.97 -7.05 -9.20
CA ALA A 9 -15.75 -7.82 -9.42
C ALA A 9 -14.61 -6.95 -10.00
N GLU A 10 -14.92 -6.05 -10.94
CA GLU A 10 -13.92 -5.17 -11.54
C GLU A 10 -13.32 -4.23 -10.50
N SER A 11 -14.18 -3.56 -9.72
CA SER A 11 -13.75 -2.68 -8.62
C SER A 11 -12.91 -3.43 -7.59
N ARG A 12 -13.31 -4.65 -7.21
CA ARG A 12 -12.53 -5.49 -6.29
C ARG A 12 -11.14 -5.82 -6.85
N GLU A 13 -11.04 -6.15 -8.13
CA GLU A 13 -9.74 -6.40 -8.78
C GLU A 13 -8.86 -5.15 -8.82
N LEU A 14 -9.42 -3.99 -9.16
CA LEU A 14 -8.70 -2.72 -9.17
C LEU A 14 -8.18 -2.37 -7.77
N LEU A 15 -9.02 -2.45 -6.74
CA LEU A 15 -8.63 -2.17 -5.35
C LEU A 15 -7.51 -3.11 -4.87
N ARG A 16 -7.59 -4.41 -5.21
CA ARG A 16 -6.51 -5.36 -4.94
C ARG A 16 -5.23 -5.02 -5.71
N GLY A 17 -5.34 -4.54 -6.94
CA GLY A 17 -4.22 -4.04 -7.73
C GLY A 17 -3.49 -2.90 -7.00
N PHE A 18 -4.22 -1.93 -6.48
CA PHE A 18 -3.63 -0.83 -5.69
C PHE A 18 -2.93 -1.33 -4.42
N MET A 19 -3.53 -2.29 -3.69
CA MET A 19 -2.86 -2.93 -2.55
C MET A 19 -1.59 -3.69 -2.97
N GLY A 20 -1.62 -4.32 -4.15
CA GLY A 20 -0.50 -5.06 -4.73
C GLY A 20 0.71 -4.20 -5.08
N LEU A 21 0.54 -2.87 -5.25
CA LEU A 21 1.66 -1.96 -5.51
C LEU A 21 2.75 -2.04 -4.42
N ALA A 22 2.38 -2.35 -3.17
CA ALA A 22 3.34 -2.48 -2.06
C ALA A 22 4.34 -3.61 -2.26
N LEU A 23 4.02 -4.57 -3.13
CA LEU A 23 4.85 -5.72 -3.43
C LEU A 23 5.82 -5.46 -4.59
N LEU A 24 5.62 -4.38 -5.36
CA LEU A 24 6.46 -4.06 -6.51
C LEU A 24 7.80 -3.43 -6.09
N PRO A 25 8.88 -3.63 -6.87
CA PRO A 25 10.08 -2.81 -6.77
C PRO A 25 9.71 -1.33 -6.83
N ILE A 26 10.38 -0.49 -6.04
CA ILE A 26 10.05 0.94 -5.90
C ILE A 26 10.05 1.65 -7.26
N ASP A 27 10.98 1.29 -8.13
CA ASP A 27 11.12 1.77 -9.50
C ASP A 27 9.96 1.40 -10.43
N CYS A 28 9.18 0.37 -10.08
CA CYS A 28 7.99 -0.05 -10.84
C CYS A 28 6.66 0.49 -10.28
N ILE A 29 6.65 1.09 -9.08
CA ILE A 29 5.41 1.49 -8.42
C ILE A 29 4.69 2.60 -9.18
N GLN A 30 5.41 3.60 -9.70
CA GLN A 30 4.79 4.70 -10.46
C GLN A 30 4.11 4.17 -11.73
N GLU A 31 4.78 3.30 -12.49
CA GLU A 31 4.22 2.71 -13.70
C GLU A 31 2.97 1.87 -13.38
N GLY A 32 3.04 1.01 -12.35
CA GLY A 32 1.91 0.22 -11.91
C GLY A 32 0.72 1.07 -11.47
N TYR A 33 0.98 2.17 -10.75
CA TYR A 33 -0.04 3.13 -10.35
C TYR A 33 -0.75 3.77 -11.55
N GLU A 34 0.00 4.25 -12.56
CA GLU A 34 -0.59 4.89 -13.74
C GLU A 34 -1.43 3.90 -14.57
N ILE A 35 -0.98 2.64 -14.70
CA ILE A 35 -1.77 1.59 -15.37
C ILE A 35 -3.11 1.38 -14.65
N LEU A 36 -3.10 1.29 -13.32
CA LEU A 36 -4.33 1.11 -12.53
C LEU A 36 -5.25 2.34 -12.62
N LYS A 37 -4.67 3.54 -12.54
CA LYS A 37 -5.40 4.81 -12.70
C LYS A 37 -6.10 4.87 -14.06
N GLN A 38 -5.41 4.48 -15.14
CA GLN A 38 -6.02 4.43 -16.47
C GLN A 38 -7.19 3.43 -16.52
N ARG A 39 -7.03 2.23 -15.95
CA ARG A 39 -8.12 1.24 -15.89
C ARG A 39 -9.33 1.73 -15.09
N VAL A 40 -9.13 2.51 -14.03
CA VAL A 40 -10.22 3.14 -13.28
C VAL A 40 -11.05 4.08 -14.16
N THR A 41 -10.41 4.83 -15.08
CA THR A 41 -11.15 5.76 -15.95
C THR A 41 -12.12 5.07 -16.91
N THR A 42 -11.86 3.81 -17.26
CA THR A 42 -12.72 3.00 -18.13
C THR A 42 -13.73 2.13 -17.37
N SER A 43 -13.68 2.09 -16.03
CA SER A 43 -14.58 1.27 -15.22
C SER A 43 -15.98 1.85 -15.15
N SER A 44 -16.99 0.98 -15.08
CA SER A 44 -18.39 1.39 -14.83
C SER A 44 -18.57 2.14 -13.51
N GLN A 45 -17.67 1.92 -12.54
CA GLN A 45 -17.67 2.53 -11.21
C GLN A 45 -16.68 3.69 -11.06
N ALA A 46 -16.17 4.24 -12.18
CA ALA A 46 -15.13 5.28 -12.20
C ALA A 46 -15.40 6.43 -11.22
N LYS A 47 -16.64 6.92 -11.11
CA LYS A 47 -16.98 8.03 -10.20
C LYS A 47 -16.64 7.72 -8.74
N GLN A 48 -16.94 6.51 -8.26
CA GLN A 48 -16.68 6.11 -6.88
C GLN A 48 -15.21 5.72 -6.69
N LEU A 49 -14.61 5.02 -7.65
CA LEU A 49 -13.21 4.63 -7.63
C LEU A 49 -12.25 5.83 -7.68
N ASN A 50 -12.61 6.90 -8.40
CA ASN A 50 -11.78 8.11 -8.48
C ASN A 50 -11.55 8.77 -7.11
N ALA A 51 -12.52 8.72 -6.19
CA ALA A 51 -12.33 9.23 -4.84
C ALA A 51 -11.25 8.44 -4.08
N PHE A 52 -11.23 7.12 -4.24
CA PHE A 52 -10.16 6.27 -3.71
C PHE A 52 -8.81 6.57 -4.37
N VAL A 53 -8.77 6.73 -5.70
CA VAL A 53 -7.53 7.07 -6.42
C VAL A 53 -6.95 8.39 -5.94
N SER A 54 -7.76 9.44 -5.78
CA SER A 54 -7.30 10.73 -5.27
C SER A 54 -6.72 10.64 -3.85
N TYR A 55 -7.39 9.89 -2.97
CA TYR A 55 -6.86 9.60 -1.64
C TYR A 55 -5.53 8.84 -1.71
N PHE A 56 -5.47 7.80 -2.54
CA PHE A 56 -4.28 6.96 -2.67
C PHE A 56 -3.08 7.75 -3.20
N GLU A 57 -3.31 8.58 -4.23
CA GLU A 57 -2.29 9.46 -4.80
C GLU A 57 -1.74 10.44 -3.76
N HIS A 58 -2.64 11.11 -3.02
CA HIS A 58 -2.23 12.07 -2.00
C HIS A 58 -1.43 11.40 -0.88
N GLU A 59 -1.99 10.40 -0.22
CA GLU A 59 -1.38 9.78 0.95
C GLU A 59 -0.15 8.95 0.56
N TRP A 60 -0.31 8.00 -0.37
CA TRP A 60 0.71 6.98 -0.59
C TRP A 60 1.75 7.39 -1.63
N MET A 61 1.37 8.14 -2.67
CA MET A 61 2.34 8.57 -3.69
C MET A 61 3.08 9.85 -3.27
N TYR A 62 2.41 10.80 -2.61
CA TYR A 62 3.01 12.10 -2.25
C TYR A 62 3.43 12.25 -0.79
N VAL A 63 2.53 12.00 0.18
CA VAL A 63 2.81 12.25 1.60
C VAL A 63 3.81 11.23 2.16
N PHE A 64 3.47 9.94 2.10
CA PHE A 64 4.33 8.86 2.59
C PHE A 64 5.44 8.52 1.58
N LYS A 65 5.10 8.55 0.28
CA LYS A 65 5.97 8.17 -0.85
C LYS A 65 6.27 6.66 -0.90
N PRO A 66 6.41 6.05 -2.10
CA PRO A 66 6.65 4.61 -2.26
C PRO A 66 7.79 4.02 -1.42
N SER A 67 8.84 4.79 -1.17
CA SER A 67 10.01 4.35 -0.40
C SER A 67 9.73 4.04 1.08
N THR A 68 8.61 4.49 1.65
CA THR A 68 8.29 4.26 3.07
C THR A 68 7.34 3.10 3.32
N TRP A 69 6.64 2.62 2.29
CA TRP A 69 5.61 1.59 2.43
C TRP A 69 5.79 0.40 1.49
N SER A 70 6.63 0.48 0.46
CA SER A 70 7.00 -0.70 -0.33
C SER A 70 7.68 -1.74 0.57
N VAL A 71 7.21 -2.98 0.49
CA VAL A 71 7.79 -4.12 1.22
C VAL A 71 8.59 -5.03 0.29
N ASN A 72 8.81 -4.62 -0.95
CA ASN A 72 9.68 -5.33 -1.89
C ASN A 72 11.11 -5.38 -1.31
N LYS A 73 11.72 -6.56 -1.28
CA LYS A 73 13.05 -6.84 -0.70
C LYS A 73 13.22 -6.56 0.81
N ASN A 74 12.18 -6.13 1.54
CA ASN A 74 12.22 -6.12 3.00
C ASN A 74 12.12 -7.56 3.53
N THR A 75 13.17 -8.01 4.21
CA THR A 75 13.28 -9.32 4.87
C THR A 75 12.39 -9.44 6.11
N TRP A 76 12.05 -8.31 6.75
CA TRP A 76 11.07 -8.25 7.84
C TRP A 76 9.74 -7.73 7.33
N ARG A 77 8.76 -8.63 7.25
CA ARG A 77 7.42 -8.35 6.73
C ARG A 77 6.36 -8.61 7.78
N THR A 78 6.41 -7.97 8.95
CA THR A 78 5.18 -7.81 9.74
C THR A 78 5.32 -6.68 10.75
N ASN A 79 4.21 -5.96 10.93
CA ASN A 79 3.83 -5.26 12.16
C ASN A 79 4.79 -5.52 13.35
N ASN A 80 5.64 -4.54 13.67
CA ASN A 80 6.56 -4.60 14.82
C ASN A 80 5.86 -4.89 16.18
N HIS A 81 4.54 -4.74 16.27
CA HIS A 81 3.74 -5.07 17.44
C HIS A 81 3.44 -6.58 17.58
N ALA A 82 3.39 -7.32 16.47
CA ALA A 82 3.17 -8.78 16.49
C ALA A 82 4.46 -9.57 16.73
N GLU A 83 5.62 -9.01 16.35
CA GLU A 83 6.92 -9.68 16.46
C GLU A 83 7.61 -9.48 17.83
N GLY A 84 7.02 -8.71 18.77
CA GLY A 84 7.54 -8.58 20.14
C GLY A 84 8.94 -7.95 20.25
N LYS A 85 9.46 -7.29 19.21
CA LYS A 85 10.80 -6.68 19.21
C LYS A 85 10.78 -5.27 19.78
N ILE A 86 10.48 -5.15 21.08
CA ILE A 86 11.11 -4.10 21.87
C ILE A 86 12.46 -4.69 22.31
N THR A 87 13.46 -4.57 21.46
CA THR A 87 14.83 -4.79 21.92
C THR A 87 15.19 -3.55 22.75
N PHE A 88 15.00 -3.63 24.06
CA PHE A 88 15.69 -2.71 24.97
C PHE A 88 17.19 -2.98 24.80
N SER A 89 17.87 -2.14 24.01
CA SER A 89 19.32 -2.02 24.08
C SER A 89 19.68 -1.32 25.39
N ASN A 90 19.54 -2.02 26.51
CA ASN A 90 20.13 -1.58 27.76
C ASN A 90 21.53 -2.18 27.84
N SER A 91 22.49 -1.42 27.31
CA SER A 91 23.88 -1.47 27.73
C SER A 91 23.95 -1.18 29.24
N PHE A 92 23.94 -2.22 30.06
CA PHE A 92 24.39 -2.13 31.45
C PHE A 92 25.72 -2.85 31.57
N ASN A 93 26.76 -2.05 31.80
CA ASN A 93 28.06 -2.49 32.29
C ASN A 93 27.85 -3.31 33.57
N ALA A 94 28.21 -4.60 33.53
CA ALA A 94 28.38 -5.39 34.73
C ALA A 94 29.84 -5.28 35.18
N SER A 95 30.09 -4.37 36.13
CA SER A 95 31.28 -4.39 36.98
C SER A 95 30.85 -4.82 38.38
N LEU A 96 31.10 -6.08 38.72
CA LEU A 96 31.44 -6.61 40.04
C LEU A 96 32.28 -7.88 39.85
#